data_AF-B2VAR8-F1
#
_entry.id   AF-B2VAR8-F1
#
_cell.length_a   1.000
_cell.length_b   1.000
_cell.length_c   1.000
_cell.angle_alpha   90.00
_cell.angle_beta   90.00
_cell.angle_gamma   90.00
#
_symmetry.space_group_name_H-M   'P 1'
#
loop_
_entity.id
_entity.type
_entity.pdbx_description
1 polymer ?
#
loop_
_entity_poly.entity_id
_entity_poly.type
_entity_poly.pdbx_seq_one_letter_code
_entity_poly.pdbx_strand_id
1 'polypeptide(L)'
;MQHISKTTINFAKSRKLSIDLDFCNDHNSDFIWISVDDDCSEPMFSMFANNDGSFSYRGNIWLNAATREEIPSFICNEKQLRQVLAFIAQDMRIEIESCF
;
A
#
# COMPACT_ATOMS: atom_id res chain seq x y z
N MET A 1 16.94 -1.84 3.27
CA MET A 1 16.14 -0.97 2.39
C MET A 1 15.91 -1.63 1.04
N GLN A 2 14.87 -2.45 1.00
CA GLN A 2 14.25 -2.88 -0.24
C GLN A 2 13.77 -1.65 -1.02
N HIS A 3 13.96 -1.64 -2.34
CA HIS A 3 13.47 -0.58 -3.20
C HIS A 3 12.20 -1.03 -3.94
N ILE A 4 11.13 -0.25 -3.87
CA ILE A 4 9.96 -0.42 -4.76
C ILE A 4 10.32 0.09 -6.15
N SER A 5 10.02 -0.68 -7.19
CA SER A 5 10.32 -0.25 -8.56
C SER A 5 9.54 1.00 -8.97
N LYS A 6 10.14 1.82 -9.84
CA LYS A 6 9.46 2.98 -10.46
C LYS A 6 8.19 2.58 -11.20
N THR A 7 8.15 1.36 -11.76
CA THR A 7 6.95 0.82 -12.41
C THR A 7 5.80 0.70 -11.42
N THR A 8 6.05 0.21 -10.21
CA THR A 8 5.02 0.07 -9.17
C THR A 8 4.61 1.41 -8.58
N ILE A 9 5.56 2.32 -8.36
CA ILE A 9 5.27 3.70 -7.90
C ILE A 9 4.37 4.43 -8.92
N ASN A 10 4.75 4.44 -10.21
CA ASN A 10 3.94 5.09 -11.25
C ASN A 10 2.58 4.42 -11.43
N PHE A 11 2.51 3.09 -11.25
CA PHE A 11 1.25 2.36 -11.28
C PHE A 11 0.29 2.80 -10.17
N ALA A 12 0.79 3.02 -8.95
CA ALA A 12 0.03 3.56 -7.83
C ALA A 12 -0.45 4.99 -8.12
N LYS A 13 0.46 5.87 -8.56
CA LYS A 13 0.14 7.28 -8.86
C LYS A 13 -0.94 7.44 -9.92
N SER A 14 -0.90 6.63 -10.97
CA SER A 14 -1.96 6.62 -12.01
C SER A 14 -3.36 6.26 -11.48
N ARG A 15 -3.44 5.79 -10.23
CA ARG A 15 -4.66 5.41 -9.49
C ARG A 15 -4.90 6.30 -8.27
N LYS A 16 -4.25 7.47 -8.20
CA LYS A 16 -4.33 8.41 -7.07
C LYS A 16 -3.89 7.78 -5.75
N LEU A 17 -2.92 6.86 -5.79
CA LEU A 17 -2.29 6.26 -4.62
C LEU A 17 -0.80 6.58 -4.59
N SER A 18 -0.24 6.75 -3.41
CA SER A 18 1.19 6.90 -3.17
C SER A 18 1.74 5.73 -2.36
N ILE A 19 3.06 5.51 -2.48
CA ILE A 19 3.78 4.47 -1.75
C ILE A 19 5.01 5.14 -1.12
N ASP A 20 5.05 5.18 0.21
CA ASP A 20 6.16 5.74 0.95
C ASP A 20 6.89 4.64 1.72
N LEU A 21 8.22 4.59 1.59
CA LEU A 21 9.05 3.63 2.32
C LEU A 21 9.43 4.19 3.68
N ASP A 22 9.41 3.32 4.68
CA ASP A 22 9.75 3.65 6.05
C ASP A 22 10.39 2.44 6.76
N PHE A 23 10.91 2.63 7.97
CA PHE A 23 11.64 1.61 8.71
C PHE A 23 11.09 1.44 10.13
N CYS A 24 10.70 0.21 10.48
CA CYS A 24 10.21 -0.11 11.81
C CYS A 24 11.36 -0.52 12.72
N ASN A 25 11.78 0.39 13.62
CA ASN A 25 12.88 0.15 14.56
C ASN A 25 12.64 -1.08 15.46
N ASP A 26 11.43 -1.23 16.00
CA ASP A 26 11.10 -2.31 16.94
C ASP A 26 11.20 -3.71 16.32
N HIS A 27 10.94 -3.81 15.01
CA HIS A 27 10.97 -5.07 14.27
C HIS A 27 12.17 -5.17 13.33
N ASN A 28 13.07 -4.17 13.35
CA ASN A 28 14.22 -4.05 12.46
C ASN A 28 13.89 -4.41 10.99
N SER A 29 12.78 -3.87 10.49
CA SER A 29 12.20 -4.28 9.20
C SER A 29 11.75 -3.08 8.38
N ASP A 30 12.02 -3.12 7.07
CA ASP A 30 11.49 -2.16 6.10
C ASP A 30 9.97 -2.34 5.95
N PHE A 31 9.25 -1.26 5.71
CA PHE A 31 7.82 -1.32 5.43
C PHE A 31 7.38 -0.18 4.50
N ILE A 32 6.17 -0.31 3.96
CA ILE A 32 5.56 0.69 3.08
C ILE A 32 4.25 1.19 3.66
N TRP A 33 4.03 2.50 3.55
CA TRP A 33 2.74 3.15 3.66
C TRP A 33 2.09 3.21 2.28
N ILE A 34 0.80 2.89 2.24
CA ILE A 34 -0.04 3.13 1.06
C ILE A 34 -1.04 4.22 1.43
N SER A 35 -0.99 5.33 0.71
CA SER A 35 -1.82 6.52 0.98
C SER A 35 -2.57 6.93 -0.29
N VAL A 36 -3.55 7.80 -0.14
CA VAL A 36 -4.04 8.60 -1.26
C VAL A 36 -2.90 9.52 -1.72
N ASP A 37 -2.73 9.70 -3.04
CA ASP A 37 -1.72 10.59 -3.63
C ASP A 37 -2.18 12.05 -3.53
N ASP A 38 -2.40 12.51 -2.30
CA ASP A 38 -2.65 13.90 -1.94
C ASP A 38 -1.64 14.36 -0.88
N ASP A 39 -1.58 15.67 -0.63
CA ASP A 39 -0.57 16.26 0.26
C ASP A 39 -0.93 16.16 1.77
N CYS A 40 -2.09 15.59 2.14
CA CYS A 40 -2.67 15.76 3.48
C CYS A 40 -3.24 14.48 4.13
N SER A 41 -3.40 13.39 3.38
CA SER A 41 -4.12 12.21 3.84
C SER A 41 -3.26 11.32 4.73
N GLU A 42 -3.89 10.83 5.79
CA GLU A 42 -3.34 9.73 6.56
C GLU A 42 -3.18 8.48 5.68
N PRO A 43 -2.14 7.65 5.89
CA PRO A 43 -2.00 6.38 5.19
C PRO A 43 -3.25 5.53 5.33
N MET A 44 -3.63 4.81 4.27
CA MET A 44 -4.77 3.90 4.26
C MET A 44 -4.46 2.62 5.05
N PHE A 45 -3.29 2.04 4.77
CA PHE A 45 -2.77 0.84 5.41
C PHE A 45 -1.24 0.75 5.23
N SER A 46 -0.62 -0.23 5.87
CA SER A 46 0.79 -0.54 5.69
C SER A 46 1.06 -2.02 5.45
N MET A 47 2.19 -2.30 4.81
CA MET A 47 2.74 -3.63 4.62
C MET A 47 4.22 -3.66 4.98
N PHE A 48 4.70 -4.71 5.62
CA PHE A 48 6.12 -4.99 5.69
C PHE A 48 6.66 -5.26 4.28
N ALA A 49 7.86 -4.77 4.01
CA ALA A 49 8.61 -4.99 2.77
C ALA A 49 9.76 -5.95 3.11
N ASN A 50 9.58 -7.22 2.76
CA ASN A 50 10.46 -8.29 3.21
C ASN A 50 11.71 -8.39 2.32
N ASN A 51 12.83 -8.82 2.90
CA ASN A 51 14.12 -8.91 2.19
C ASN A 51 14.11 -9.80 0.93
N ASP A 52 13.15 -10.71 0.80
CA ASP A 52 13.00 -11.64 -0.33
C ASP A 52 12.19 -11.07 -1.51
N GLY A 53 11.71 -9.83 -1.43
CA GLY A 53 10.87 -9.23 -2.46
C GLY A 53 9.36 -9.30 -2.17
N SER A 54 8.96 -9.99 -1.10
CA SER A 54 7.56 -10.16 -0.71
C SER A 54 7.07 -9.05 0.22
N PHE A 55 5.77 -9.03 0.46
CA PHE A 55 5.10 -8.08 1.35
C PHE A 55 4.15 -8.82 2.28
N SER A 56 4.09 -8.39 3.53
CA SER A 56 3.17 -8.93 4.54
C SER A 56 2.29 -7.82 5.10
N TYR A 57 1.00 -8.07 5.25
CA TYR A 57 0.09 -7.07 5.80
C TYR A 57 0.52 -6.68 7.21
N ARG A 58 0.64 -5.38 7.48
CA ARG A 58 1.13 -4.86 8.76
C ARG A 58 0.02 -4.23 9.59
N GLY A 59 -0.83 -3.42 8.97
CA GLY A 59 -1.89 -2.75 9.72
C GLY A 59 -2.81 -1.91 8.87
N ASN A 60 -4.05 -1.79 9.35
CA ASN A 60 -5.07 -0.91 8.81
C ASN A 60 -5.03 0.44 9.53
N ILE A 61 -5.32 1.52 8.81
CA ILE A 61 -5.67 2.79 9.45
C ILE A 61 -7.16 3.04 9.22
N TRP A 62 -7.59 3.17 7.97
CA TRP A 62 -8.96 3.59 7.66
C TRP A 62 -9.63 2.86 6.49
N LEU A 63 -9.03 1.80 5.93
CA LEU A 63 -9.78 0.95 5.01
C LEU A 63 -11.04 0.42 5.69
N ASN A 64 -12.15 0.39 4.96
CA ASN A 64 -13.37 -0.24 5.46
C ASN A 64 -13.14 -1.76 5.66
N ALA A 65 -13.96 -2.38 6.51
CA ALA A 65 -13.76 -3.79 6.89
C ALA A 65 -13.82 -4.75 5.69
N ALA A 66 -14.72 -4.51 4.73
CA ALA A 66 -14.88 -5.37 3.55
C ALA A 66 -13.64 -5.32 2.66
N THR A 67 -13.16 -4.12 2.30
CA THR A 67 -11.93 -3.95 1.51
C THR A 67 -10.72 -4.55 2.21
N ARG A 68 -10.61 -4.36 3.53
CA ARG A 68 -9.49 -4.90 4.33
C ARG A 68 -9.45 -6.42 4.30
N GLU A 69 -10.59 -7.09 4.40
CA GLU A 69 -10.68 -8.56 4.44
C GLU A 69 -10.26 -9.22 3.12
N GLU A 70 -10.37 -8.50 2.01
CA GLU A 70 -9.92 -8.95 0.68
C GLU A 70 -8.41 -8.76 0.46
N ILE A 71 -7.70 -8.02 1.32
CA ILE A 71 -6.25 -7.83 1.20
C ILE A 71 -5.54 -9.10 1.69
N PRO A 72 -4.71 -9.75 0.86
CA PRO A 72 -3.93 -10.91 1.28
C PRO A 72 -2.98 -10.55 2.42
N SER A 73 -2.90 -11.43 3.43
CA SER A 73 -1.93 -11.30 4.51
C SER A 73 -0.48 -11.40 4.02
N PHE A 74 -0.27 -12.05 2.86
CA PHE A 74 1.03 -12.22 2.22
C PHE A 74 0.93 -12.05 0.70
N ILE A 75 1.87 -11.32 0.12
CA ILE A 75 2.00 -11.00 -1.30
C ILE A 75 3.42 -11.34 -1.72
N CYS A 76 3.62 -12.18 -2.73
CA CYS A 76 4.94 -12.74 -3.02
C CYS A 76 5.88 -11.81 -3.80
N ASN A 77 5.35 -10.77 -4.47
CA ASN A 77 6.15 -9.83 -5.26
C ASN A 77 5.35 -8.57 -5.66
N GLU A 78 6.05 -7.63 -6.30
CA GLU A 78 5.45 -6.38 -6.80
C GLU A 78 4.33 -6.57 -7.83
N LYS A 79 4.28 -7.69 -8.58
CA LYS A 79 3.18 -7.93 -9.52
C LYS A 79 1.87 -8.14 -8.77
N GLN A 80 1.90 -8.90 -7.67
CA GLN A 80 0.74 -9.06 -6.81
C GLN A 80 0.44 -7.78 -6.01
N LEU A 81 1.46 -7.03 -5.58
CA LEU A 81 1.25 -5.72 -4.94
C LEU A 81 0.44 -4.80 -5.86
N ARG A 82 0.79 -4.72 -7.15
CA ARG A 82 0.01 -3.95 -8.13
C ARG A 82 -1.43 -4.44 -8.31
N GLN A 83 -1.69 -5.73 -8.15
CA GLN A 83 -3.08 -6.26 -8.17
C GLN A 83 -3.87 -5.76 -6.97
N VAL A 84 -3.27 -5.76 -5.78
CA VAL A 84 -3.87 -5.21 -4.56
C VAL A 84 -4.12 -3.71 -4.68
N LEU A 85 -3.14 -2.94 -5.18
CA LEU A 85 -3.33 -1.50 -5.42
C LEU A 85 -4.45 -1.21 -6.42
N ALA A 86 -4.57 -2.02 -7.47
CA ALA A 86 -5.66 -1.88 -8.44
C ALA A 86 -7.03 -2.20 -7.83
N PHE A 87 -7.11 -3.22 -6.97
CA PHE A 87 -8.32 -3.55 -6.24
C PHE A 87 -8.74 -2.41 -5.30
N ILE A 88 -7.82 -1.92 -4.46
CA ILE A 88 -8.11 -0.86 -3.49
C ILE A 88 -8.54 0.42 -4.20
N ALA A 89 -7.86 0.82 -5.27
CA ALA A 89 -8.25 2.01 -6.04
C ALA A 89 -9.65 1.90 -6.67
N GLN A 90 -10.11 0.68 -6.96
CA GLN A 90 -11.43 0.44 -7.52
C GLN A 90 -12.50 0.38 -6.43
N ASP A 91 -12.21 -0.29 -5.31
CA ASP A 91 -13.16 -0.56 -4.24
C ASP A 91 -13.40 0.68 -3.36
N MET A 92 -12.32 1.43 -3.06
CA MET A 92 -12.34 2.68 -2.28
C MET A 92 -12.45 3.93 -3.15
N ARG A 93 -12.95 3.80 -4.40
CA ARG A 93 -12.91 4.91 -5.37
C ARG A 93 -13.59 6.18 -4.85
N ILE A 94 -14.74 6.04 -4.19
CA ILE A 94 -15.53 7.18 -3.70
C ILE A 94 -14.76 7.92 -2.60
N GLU A 95 -14.16 7.18 -1.67
CA GLU A 95 -13.38 7.71 -0.57
C GLU A 95 -12.11 8.39 -1.09
N ILE A 96 -11.38 7.76 -2.00
CA ILE A 96 -10.19 8.33 -2.64
C ILE A 96 -10.55 9.61 -3.40
N GLU A 97 -11.66 9.63 -4.15
CA GLU A 97 -12.12 10.82 -4.88
C GLU A 97 -12.54 11.96 -3.97
N SER A 98 -13.00 11.67 -2.74
CA SER A 98 -13.39 12.70 -1.77
C SER A 98 -12.22 13.46 -1.15
N CYS A 99 -10.99 12.96 -1.30
CA CYS A 99 -9.77 13.62 -0.82
C CYS A 99 -9.22 14.70 -1.79
N PHE A 100 -9.76 14.79 -3.02
CA PHE A 100 -9.36 15.77 -4.04
C PHE A 100 -10.45 16.80 -4.28
#